data_AF-A0A1Z9D747-F1
#
_entry.id   AF-A0A1Z9D747-F1
#
_cell.length_a   1.000
_cell.length_b   1.000
_cell.length_c   1.000
_cell.angle_alpha   90.00
_cell.angle_beta   90.00
_cell.angle_gamma   90.00
#
_symmetry.space_group_name_H-M   'P 1'
#
loop_
_entity.id
_entity.type
_entity.pdbx_description
1 polymer ?
#
loop_
_entity_poly.entity_id
_entity_poly.type
_entity_poly.pdbx_seq_one_letter_code
_entity_poly.pdbx_strand_id
1 'polypeptide(L)'
;MSKKFYNQQLKAQRLSPLVVSYVKSLLAPIDTDNERSAFTVRLNTNADPLSRDYKAFWKYQSKFTLEFVKALESVLPLDVRLVQYDHLNNIATLERKS
;
A
#
# COMPACT_ATOMS: atom_id res chain seq x y z
N MET A 1 -10.33 6.58 23.33
CA MET A 1 -11.27 6.18 22.26
C MET A 1 -11.07 4.71 21.93
N SER A 2 -12.13 3.91 21.97
CA SER A 2 -12.06 2.44 21.84
C SER A 2 -11.80 1.99 20.39
N LYS A 3 -10.85 1.07 20.20
CA LYS A 3 -10.47 0.42 18.91
C LYS A 3 -11.69 -0.04 18.07
N LYS A 4 -12.82 -0.34 18.71
CA LYS A 4 -14.06 -0.74 18.04
C LYS A 4 -14.64 0.36 17.13
N PHE A 5 -14.56 1.63 17.52
CA PHE A 5 -15.13 2.74 16.74
C PHE A 5 -14.33 3.05 15.47
N TYR A 6 -13.00 2.98 15.55
CA TYR A 6 -12.11 3.17 14.39
C TYR A 6 -12.36 2.11 13.31
N ASN A 7 -12.47 0.84 13.71
CA ASN A 7 -12.78 -0.26 12.78
C ASN A 7 -14.18 -0.16 12.15
N GLN A 8 -15.14 0.45 12.84
CA GLN A 8 -16.51 0.60 12.35
C GLN A 8 -16.65 1.76 11.34
N GLN A 9 -15.88 2.84 11.51
CA GLN A 9 -15.81 3.93 10.51
C GLN A 9 -15.07 3.51 9.24
N LEU A 10 -14.00 2.71 9.35
CA LEU A 10 -13.30 2.15 8.18
C LEU A 10 -14.17 1.18 7.38
N LYS A 11 -15.07 0.43 8.04
CA LYS A 11 -16.05 -0.45 7.37
C LYS A 11 -17.10 0.30 6.53
N ALA A 12 -17.31 1.60 6.77
CA ALA A 12 -18.32 2.39 6.07
C ALA A 12 -17.76 3.16 4.86
N GLN A 13 -16.43 3.31 4.73
CA GLN A 13 -15.83 3.84 3.52
C GLN A 13 -15.82 2.75 2.45
N ARG A 14 -16.72 2.88 1.47
CA ARG A 14 -16.68 2.07 0.26
C ARG A 14 -15.40 2.41 -0.49
N LEU A 15 -14.40 1.54 -0.37
CA LEU A 15 -13.16 1.62 -1.13
C LEU A 15 -13.48 1.83 -2.61
N SER A 16 -12.80 2.79 -3.24
CA SER A 16 -12.97 3.01 -4.68
C SER A 16 -12.14 2.00 -5.47
N PRO A 17 -12.76 1.06 -6.21
CA PRO A 17 -12.01 0.07 -7.00
C PRO A 17 -11.15 0.73 -8.09
N LEU A 18 -11.59 1.89 -8.60
CA LEU A 18 -10.85 2.68 -9.58
C LEU A 18 -9.55 3.25 -9.00
N VAL A 19 -9.61 3.76 -7.77
CA VAL A 19 -8.41 4.28 -7.09
C VAL A 19 -7.43 3.14 -6.80
N VAL A 20 -7.93 1.99 -6.32
CA VAL A 20 -7.09 0.79 -6.11
C VAL A 20 -6.39 0.37 -7.40
N SER A 21 -7.13 0.24 -8.50
CA SER A 21 -6.59 -0.14 -9.81
C SER A 21 -5.55 0.85 -10.33
N TYR A 22 -5.82 2.15 -10.16
CA TYR A 22 -4.90 3.18 -10.63
C TYR A 22 -3.62 3.22 -9.80
N VAL A 23 -3.69 3.17 -8.47
CA VAL A 23 -2.50 3.06 -7.60
C VAL A 23 -1.68 1.82 -7.98
N LYS A 24 -2.35 0.67 -8.19
CA LYS A 24 -1.70 -0.56 -8.62
C LYS A 24 -0.91 -0.39 -9.93
N SER A 25 -1.46 0.36 -10.89
CA SER A 25 -0.78 0.62 -12.17
C SER A 25 0.47 1.50 -12.06
N LEU A 26 0.56 2.30 -10.99
CA LEU A 26 1.66 3.23 -10.75
C LEU A 26 2.73 2.66 -9.81
N LEU A 27 2.43 1.58 -9.07
CA LEU A 27 3.39 0.98 -8.15
C LEU A 27 4.58 0.40 -8.92
N ALA A 28 5.79 0.76 -8.48
CA ALA A 28 6.98 0.05 -8.90
C ALA A 28 6.97 -1.38 -8.33
N PRO A 29 7.70 -2.33 -8.94
CA PRO A 29 7.89 -3.65 -8.37
C PRO A 29 8.36 -3.58 -6.92
N ILE A 30 7.74 -4.38 -6.05
CA ILE A 30 8.09 -4.46 -4.63
C ILE A 30 9.13 -5.55 -4.48
N ASP A 31 10.29 -5.21 -3.94
CA ASP A 31 11.34 -6.18 -3.63
C ASP A 31 10.91 -7.06 -2.44
N THR A 32 10.51 -8.29 -2.73
CA THR A 32 10.14 -9.28 -1.72
C THR A 32 11.18 -10.38 -1.58
N ASP A 33 12.35 -10.25 -2.21
CA ASP A 33 13.41 -11.26 -2.17
C ASP A 33 14.29 -11.06 -0.94
N ASN A 34 13.68 -11.20 0.23
CA ASN A 34 14.38 -11.13 1.51
C ASN A 34 14.36 -12.50 2.19
N GLU A 35 15.53 -12.99 2.60
CA GLU A 35 15.65 -14.27 3.32
C GLU A 35 15.01 -14.24 4.71
N ARG A 36 14.78 -13.04 5.28
CA ARG A 36 14.16 -12.88 6.60
C ARG A 36 12.66 -13.18 6.54
N SER A 37 12.15 -13.77 7.60
CA SER A 37 10.71 -14.01 7.78
C SER A 37 9.91 -12.71 7.89
N ALA A 38 10.51 -11.62 8.37
CA ALA A 38 9.92 -10.29 8.43
C ALA A 38 10.94 -9.23 8.01
N PHE A 39 10.50 -8.28 7.17
CA PHE A 39 11.36 -7.25 6.58
C PHE A 39 10.57 -6.00 6.20
N THR A 40 11.27 -4.89 5.95
CA THR A 40 10.68 -3.63 5.51
C THR A 40 11.09 -3.31 4.09
N VAL A 41 10.16 -2.72 3.34
CA VAL A 41 10.37 -2.30 1.95
C VAL A 41 9.92 -0.85 1.78
N ARG A 42 10.69 -0.07 1.03
CA ARG A 42 10.30 1.29 0.65
C ARG A 42 9.51 1.22 -0.65
N LEU A 43 8.32 1.77 -0.64
CA LEU A 43 7.44 1.76 -1.79
C LEU A 43 7.74 2.96 -2.70
N ASN A 44 7.64 2.74 -4.01
CA ASN A 44 7.89 3.78 -5.00
C ASN A 44 6.98 3.59 -6.22
N THR A 45 7.08 4.51 -7.17
CA THR A 45 6.36 4.50 -8.44
C THR A 45 7.32 4.38 -9.62
N ASN A 46 6.86 3.74 -10.70
CA ASN A 46 7.54 3.71 -11.99
C ASN A 46 7.19 4.92 -12.88
N ALA A 47 6.31 5.81 -12.42
CA ALA A 47 5.90 7.00 -13.16
C ALA A 47 7.07 7.98 -13.30
N ASP A 48 7.14 8.66 -14.46
CA ASP A 48 8.12 9.71 -14.69
C ASP A 48 7.99 10.81 -13.61
N PRO A 49 9.09 11.23 -12.94
CA PRO A 49 9.04 12.18 -11.82
C PRO A 49 8.37 13.54 -12.10
N LEU A 50 8.33 13.97 -13.35
CA LEU A 50 7.70 15.22 -13.78
C LEU A 50 6.26 15.03 -14.25
N SER A 51 5.81 13.78 -14.40
CA SER A 51 4.48 13.44 -14.86
C SER A 51 3.38 13.77 -13.84
N ARG A 52 2.15 13.85 -14.36
CA ARG A 52 0.93 13.94 -13.54
C ARG A 52 0.74 12.68 -12.70
N ASP A 53 1.14 11.52 -13.21
CA ASP A 53 0.99 10.24 -12.55
C ASP A 53 1.88 10.13 -11.31
N TYR A 54 3.12 10.61 -11.39
CA TYR A 54 4.00 10.69 -10.22
C TYR A 54 3.39 11.55 -9.12
N LYS A 55 2.87 12.74 -9.46
CA LYS A 55 2.17 13.60 -8.51
C LYS A 55 0.89 12.94 -7.96
N ALA A 56 0.16 12.22 -8.81
CA ALA A 56 -1.06 11.51 -8.42
C ALA A 56 -0.75 10.37 -7.44
N PHE A 57 0.32 9.60 -7.67
CA PHE A 57 0.77 8.54 -6.78
C PHE A 57 0.98 9.05 -5.35
N TRP A 58 1.79 10.10 -5.17
CA TRP A 58 2.05 10.67 -3.83
C TRP A 58 0.81 11.31 -3.20
N LYS A 59 -0.05 11.95 -4.02
CA LYS A 59 -1.33 12.47 -3.54
C LYS A 59 -2.23 11.34 -3.04
N TYR A 60 -2.27 10.20 -3.73
CA TYR A 60 -3.18 9.10 -3.42
C TYR A 60 -2.68 8.28 -2.23
N GLN A 61 -1.37 8.11 -2.15
CA GLN A 61 -0.67 7.60 -0.98
C GLN A 61 -1.10 8.34 0.31
N SER A 62 -1.12 9.67 0.27
CA SER A 62 -1.51 10.52 1.41
C SER A 62 -3.02 10.60 1.65
N LYS A 63 -3.86 10.67 0.60
CA LYS A 63 -5.31 10.93 0.72
C LYS A 63 -6.20 9.68 0.72
N PHE A 64 -5.74 8.60 0.11
CA PHE A 64 -6.49 7.36 -0.12
C PHE A 64 -5.71 6.18 0.43
N THR A 65 -5.28 6.30 1.70
CA THR A 65 -4.38 5.33 2.33
C THR A 65 -4.96 3.91 2.35
N LEU A 66 -6.27 3.75 2.49
CA LEU A 66 -6.90 2.44 2.47
C LEU A 66 -6.88 1.78 1.09
N GLU A 67 -7.20 2.54 0.04
CA GLU A 67 -7.07 2.07 -1.34
C GLU A 67 -5.62 1.76 -1.69
N PHE A 68 -4.68 2.57 -1.18
CA PHE A 68 -3.26 2.34 -1.35
C PHE A 68 -2.83 1.01 -0.70
N VAL A 69 -3.24 0.76 0.54
CA VAL A 69 -3.01 -0.51 1.23
C VAL A 69 -3.62 -1.69 0.47
N LYS A 70 -4.84 -1.55 -0.06
CA LYS A 70 -5.44 -2.61 -0.89
C LYS A 70 -4.72 -2.83 -2.21
N ALA A 71 -4.22 -1.78 -2.84
CA ALA A 71 -3.39 -1.94 -4.03
C ALA A 71 -2.12 -2.73 -3.72
N LEU A 72 -1.43 -2.40 -2.61
CA LEU A 72 -0.25 -3.13 -2.13
C LEU A 72 -0.53 -4.61 -1.87
N GLU A 73 -1.54 -4.92 -1.05
CA GLU A 73 -1.90 -6.31 -0.77
C GLU A 73 -2.21 -7.13 -2.03
N SER A 74 -2.75 -6.47 -3.07
CA SER A 74 -3.11 -7.13 -4.34
C SER A 74 -1.95 -7.38 -5.31
N VAL A 75 -0.76 -6.85 -5.02
CA VAL A 75 0.46 -7.06 -5.82
C VAL A 75 1.50 -7.91 -5.09
N LEU A 76 1.34 -8.13 -3.78
CA LEU A 76 2.25 -8.98 -3.03
C LEU A 76 2.11 -10.45 -3.48
N PRO A 77 3.23 -11.20 -3.48
CA PRO A 77 3.22 -12.64 -3.66
C PRO A 77 2.32 -13.35 -2.63
N LEU A 78 1.83 -14.55 -3.00
CA LEU A 78 0.91 -15.31 -2.15
C LEU A 78 1.53 -15.75 -0.83
N ASP A 79 2.85 -15.97 -0.78
CA ASP A 79 3.61 -16.36 0.41
C ASP A 79 4.00 -15.16 1.29
N VAL A 80 3.66 -13.93 0.89
CA VAL A 80 3.97 -12.71 1.64
C VAL A 80 2.67 -12.03 2.09
N ARG A 81 2.69 -11.41 3.26
CA ARG A 81 1.61 -10.55 3.76
C ARG A 81 2.12 -9.20 4.19
N LEU A 82 1.28 -8.18 4.01
CA LEU A 82 1.47 -6.86 4.61
C LEU A 82 1.06 -6.92 6.09
N VAL A 83 1.98 -6.55 6.98
CA VAL A 83 1.74 -6.50 8.43
C VAL A 83 1.45 -5.07 8.88
N GLN A 84 2.21 -4.11 8.35
CA GLN A 84 2.09 -2.71 8.73
C GLN A 84 2.46 -1.81 7.54
N TYR A 85 1.87 -0.62 7.49
CA TYR A 85 2.22 0.40 6.52
C TYR A 85 2.41 1.76 7.22
N ASP A 86 3.63 2.29 7.15
CA ASP A 86 3.96 3.67 7.51
C ASP A 86 3.76 4.56 6.29
N HIS A 87 2.61 5.23 6.26
CA HIS A 87 2.22 6.14 5.19
C HIS A 87 2.97 7.48 5.23
N LEU A 88 3.65 7.85 6.31
CA LEU A 88 4.44 9.10 6.33
C LEU A 88 5.77 8.90 5.61
N ASN A 89 6.36 7.71 5.76
CA ASN A 89 7.65 7.37 5.14
C ASN A 89 7.53 6.49 3.89
N ASN A 90 6.30 6.07 3.55
CA ASN A 90 5.98 5.12 2.48
C ASN A 90 6.73 3.78 2.63
N ILE A 91 6.77 3.26 3.85
CA ILE A 91 7.45 1.99 4.19
C ILE A 91 6.40 0.95 4.55
N ALA A 92 6.48 -0.22 3.93
CA ALA A 92 5.68 -1.38 4.27
C ALA A 92 6.52 -2.39 5.06
N THR A 93 5.95 -2.94 6.13
CA THR A 93 6.48 -4.10 6.83
C THR A 93 5.78 -5.34 6.31
N LEU A 94 6.57 -6.27 5.78
CA LEU A 94 6.12 -7.51 5.18
C LEU A 94 6.59 -8.69 6.02
N GLU A 95 5.85 -9.79 5.91
CA GLU A 95 6.17 -11.05 6.56
C GLU A 95 5.84 -12.23 5.64
N ARG A 96 6.67 -13.27 5.67
CA ARG A 96 6.38 -14.53 4.98
C ARG A 96 5.33 -15.32 5.76
N LYS A 97 4.34 -15.86 5.05
CA LYS A 97 3.32 -16.73 5.63
C LYS A 97 3.97 -18.09 5.89
N SER A 98 4.03 -18.49 7.16
CA SER A 98 4.37 -19.85 7.58
C SER A 98 3.35 -20.88 7.10
#